data_AF-A0A485A2H9-F1
#
_entry.id   AF-A0A485A2H9-F1
#
_cell.length_a   1.000
_cell.length_b   1.000
_cell.length_c   1.000
_cell.angle_alpha   90.00
_cell.angle_beta   90.00
_cell.angle_gamma   90.00
#
_symmetry.space_group_name_H-M   'P 1'
#
loop_
_entity.id
_entity.type
_entity.pdbx_description
1 polymer ?
#
loop_
_entity_poly.entity_id
_entity_poly.type
_entity_poly.pdbx_seq_one_letter_code
_entity_poly.pdbx_strand_id
1 'polypeptide(L)'
;MTPTQCFEMLAAIRQKHPTIPIGLLMYANLVFNRGIDEFYAECARVGVDSVLVADVPVEESAPFRQAAMRHNVAPIFICPPNADEELLRQIATHGRGYTYLLSRAGVTGTETRAALPLAPSGRKTG
;
A
#
# COMPACT_ATOMS: atom_id res chain seq x y z
N MET A 1 4.70 20.86 3.00
CA MET A 1 4.16 19.91 2.02
C MET A 1 2.70 19.71 2.30
N THR A 2 1.82 20.15 1.39
CA THR A 2 0.37 19.95 1.46
C THR A 2 -0.05 18.80 0.52
N PRO A 3 -1.24 18.19 0.70
CA PRO A 3 -1.73 17.18 -0.24
C PRO A 3 -1.77 17.65 -1.70
N THR A 4 -2.12 18.92 -1.95
CA THR A 4 -2.11 19.53 -3.28
C THR A 4 -0.72 19.50 -3.91
N GLN A 5 0.31 19.90 -3.16
CA GLN A 5 1.70 19.85 -3.63
C GLN A 5 2.14 18.42 -3.94
N CYS A 6 1.68 17.43 -3.16
CA CYS A 6 1.96 16.02 -3.46
C CYS A 6 1.33 15.57 -4.79
N PHE A 7 0.07 15.96 -5.07
CA PHE A 7 -0.58 15.63 -6.34
C PHE A 7 0.09 16.30 -7.56
N GLU A 8 0.58 17.53 -7.42
CA GLU A 8 1.37 18.20 -8.46
C GLU A 8 2.68 17.43 -8.74
N MET A 9 3.37 16.97 -7.69
CA MET A 9 4.56 16.14 -7.84
C MET A 9 4.25 14.80 -8.51
N LEU A 10 3.17 14.14 -8.12
CA LEU A 10 2.75 12.86 -8.72
C LEU A 10 2.49 13.01 -10.23
N ALA A 11 1.81 14.07 -10.64
CA ALA A 11 1.59 14.36 -12.06
C ALA A 11 2.91 14.55 -12.81
N ALA A 12 3.85 15.30 -12.24
CA ALA A 12 5.17 15.50 -12.84
C ALA A 12 6.00 14.19 -12.92
N ILE A 13 5.89 13.32 -11.92
CA ILE A 13 6.56 12.00 -11.90
C ILE A 13 5.96 11.10 -12.99
N ARG A 14 4.63 11.01 -13.08
CA ARG A 14 3.95 10.21 -14.11
C ARG A 14 4.32 10.65 -15.53
N GLN A 15 4.42 11.96 -15.77
CA GLN A 15 4.85 12.50 -17.07
C GLN A 15 6.27 12.04 -17.45
N LYS A 16 7.19 11.98 -16.47
CA LYS A 16 8.58 11.53 -16.71
C LYS A 16 8.71 10.01 -16.79
N HIS A 17 7.83 9.27 -16.12
CA HIS A 17 7.88 7.82 -16.01
C HIS A 17 6.50 7.21 -16.35
N PRO A 18 6.14 7.09 -17.64
CA PRO A 18 4.79 6.73 -18.04
C PRO A 18 4.34 5.35 -17.59
N THR A 19 5.27 4.39 -17.46
CA THR A 19 4.95 2.97 -17.21
C THR A 19 5.31 2.47 -15.82
N ILE A 20 6.01 3.27 -14.99
CA ILE A 20 6.38 2.86 -13.64
C ILE A 20 5.13 2.86 -12.75
N PRO A 21 4.80 1.77 -12.04
CA PRO A 21 3.68 1.77 -11.10
C PRO A 21 3.92 2.74 -9.92
N ILE A 22 2.93 3.57 -9.61
CA ILE A 22 2.95 4.56 -8.53
C ILE A 22 1.87 4.20 -7.51
N GLY A 23 2.32 3.77 -6.32
CA GLY A 23 1.45 3.50 -5.17
C GLY A 23 1.54 4.57 -4.10
N LEU A 24 0.40 4.92 -3.47
CA LEU A 24 0.35 5.81 -2.31
C LEU A 24 0.11 5.03 -1.02
N LEU A 25 0.76 5.47 0.05
CA LEU A 25 0.49 5.07 1.42
C LEU A 25 -0.20 6.23 2.15
N MET A 26 -1.42 6.01 2.62
CA MET A 26 -2.31 7.05 3.14
C MET A 26 -2.88 6.70 4.51
N TYR A 27 -3.31 7.72 5.24
CA TYR A 27 -4.20 7.60 6.40
C TYR A 27 -5.64 7.96 6.01
N ALA A 28 -6.63 7.30 6.61
CA ALA A 28 -8.04 7.44 6.31
C ALA A 28 -8.52 8.88 6.36
N ASN A 29 -8.08 9.64 7.37
CA ASN A 29 -8.46 11.03 7.56
C ASN A 29 -8.15 11.92 6.33
N LEU A 30 -7.01 11.71 5.66
CA LEU A 30 -6.64 12.50 4.48
C LEU A 30 -7.50 12.17 3.26
N VAL A 31 -7.91 10.91 3.14
CA VAL A 31 -8.83 10.45 2.08
C VAL A 31 -10.25 10.95 2.35
N PHE A 32 -10.69 10.85 3.61
CA PHE A 32 -12.05 11.21 4.03
C PHE A 32 -12.29 12.72 3.99
N ASN A 33 -11.35 13.54 4.48
CA ASN A 33 -11.51 15.00 4.56
C ASN A 33 -11.66 15.64 3.16
N ARG A 34 -11.02 15.07 2.15
CA ARG A 34 -11.20 15.51 0.75
C ARG A 34 -12.50 15.00 0.12
N GLY A 35 -13.16 14.03 0.76
CA GLY A 35 -14.18 13.19 0.17
C GLY A 35 -13.56 11.99 -0.54
N ILE A 36 -14.02 10.78 -0.18
CA ILE A 36 -13.39 9.53 -0.64
C ILE A 36 -13.38 9.45 -2.17
N ASP A 37 -14.51 9.73 -2.84
CA ASP A 37 -14.61 9.62 -4.29
C ASP A 37 -13.74 10.67 -5.00
N GLU A 38 -13.76 11.92 -4.53
CA GLU A 38 -12.95 13.01 -5.08
C GLU A 38 -11.44 12.77 -4.90
N PHE A 39 -11.04 12.13 -3.79
CA PHE A 39 -9.66 11.71 -3.59
C PHE A 39 -9.22 10.68 -4.65
N TYR A 40 -10.03 9.65 -4.90
CA TYR A 40 -9.68 8.61 -5.88
C TYR A 40 -9.78 9.12 -7.34
N ALA A 41 -10.71 10.04 -7.62
CA ALA A 41 -10.77 10.73 -8.91
C ALA A 41 -9.48 11.52 -9.19
N GLU A 42 -8.97 12.22 -8.18
CA GLU A 42 -7.71 12.96 -8.29
C GLU A 42 -6.50 12.02 -8.47
N CYS A 43 -6.47 10.90 -7.73
CA CYS A 43 -5.46 9.86 -7.91
C CYS A 43 -5.40 9.38 -9.37
N ALA A 44 -6.56 9.04 -9.96
CA ALA A 44 -6.63 8.62 -11.35
C ALA A 44 -6.17 9.73 -12.31
N ARG A 45 -6.56 10.98 -12.06
CA ARG A 45 -6.19 12.15 -12.87
C ARG A 45 -4.67 12.35 -12.96
N VAL A 46 -3.95 12.13 -11.86
CA VAL A 46 -2.48 12.27 -11.82
C VAL A 46 -1.73 10.99 -12.18
N GLY A 47 -2.46 9.90 -12.45
CA GLY A 47 -1.90 8.60 -12.82
C GLY A 47 -1.31 7.83 -11.65
N VAL A 48 -1.96 7.82 -10.49
CA VAL A 48 -1.67 6.87 -9.39
C VAL A 48 -2.32 5.52 -9.73
N ASP A 49 -1.58 4.43 -9.53
CA ASP A 49 -2.05 3.08 -9.85
C ASP A 49 -2.66 2.36 -8.65
N SER A 50 -2.22 2.68 -7.43
CA SER A 50 -2.69 2.00 -6.22
C SER A 50 -2.66 2.85 -4.97
N VAL A 51 -3.53 2.53 -4.01
CA VAL A 51 -3.57 3.19 -2.70
C VAL A 51 -3.70 2.13 -1.60
N LEU A 52 -2.81 2.24 -0.61
CA LEU A 52 -2.89 1.54 0.67
C LEU A 52 -3.34 2.56 1.72
N VAL A 53 -4.46 2.31 2.40
CA VAL A 53 -4.90 3.12 3.55
C VAL A 53 -4.55 2.37 4.84
N ALA A 54 -3.54 2.85 5.56
CA ALA A 54 -2.82 2.08 6.59
C ALA A 54 -3.66 1.73 7.82
N ASP A 55 -4.63 2.58 8.14
CA ASP A 55 -5.50 2.53 9.31
C ASP A 55 -6.93 2.06 8.98
N VAL A 56 -7.18 1.57 7.76
CA VAL A 56 -8.49 1.02 7.36
C VAL A 56 -8.39 -0.49 7.21
N PRO A 57 -9.01 -1.27 8.11
CA PRO A 57 -9.06 -2.72 7.99
C PRO A 57 -10.00 -3.16 6.84
N VAL A 58 -9.90 -4.41 6.41
CA VAL A 58 -10.62 -4.90 5.21
C VAL A 58 -12.14 -4.84 5.40
N GLU A 59 -12.62 -5.01 6.63
CA GLU A 59 -14.01 -4.99 7.05
C GLU A 59 -14.64 -3.60 6.82
N GLU A 60 -13.89 -2.53 7.12
CA GLU A 60 -14.31 -1.14 6.97
C GLU A 60 -13.98 -0.56 5.58
N SER A 61 -13.30 -1.33 4.73
CA SER A 61 -12.75 -0.84 3.46
C SER A 61 -13.77 -0.59 2.36
N ALA A 62 -15.04 -0.96 2.54
CA ALA A 62 -16.07 -0.95 1.49
C ALA A 62 -16.17 0.38 0.72
N PRO A 63 -16.34 1.54 1.37
CA PRO A 63 -16.41 2.82 0.66
C PRO A 63 -15.10 3.14 -0.07
N PHE A 64 -13.95 2.83 0.52
CA PHE A 64 -12.63 3.10 -0.05
C PHE A 64 -12.37 2.24 -1.28
N ARG A 65 -12.52 0.92 -1.18
CA ARG A 65 -12.25 0.00 -2.29
C ARG A 65 -13.22 0.20 -3.45
N GLN A 66 -14.49 0.52 -3.18
CA GLN A 66 -15.47 0.79 -4.23
C GLN A 66 -15.11 2.06 -5.00
N ALA A 67 -14.72 3.14 -4.31
CA ALA A 67 -14.27 4.38 -4.94
C ALA A 67 -12.98 4.16 -5.74
N ALA A 68 -12.00 3.45 -5.17
CA ALA A 68 -10.76 3.10 -5.86
C ALA A 68 -11.04 2.37 -7.18
N MET A 69 -11.88 1.32 -7.14
CA MET A 69 -12.25 0.54 -8.32
C MET A 69 -13.02 1.36 -9.37
N ARG A 70 -13.91 2.28 -8.97
CA ARG A 70 -14.59 3.19 -9.92
C ARG A 70 -13.63 4.05 -10.71
N HIS A 71 -12.52 4.44 -10.10
CA HIS A 71 -11.51 5.32 -10.68
C HIS A 71 -10.29 4.56 -11.22
N ASN A 72 -10.37 3.24 -11.38
CA ASN A 72 -9.27 2.37 -11.85
C ASN A 72 -7.99 2.46 -11.00
N VAL A 73 -8.13 2.71 -9.70
CA VAL A 73 -7.04 2.69 -8.73
C VAL A 73 -7.13 1.40 -7.93
N ALA A 74 -6.04 0.66 -7.81
CA ALA A 74 -6.00 -0.61 -7.08
C ALA A 74 -6.03 -0.37 -5.55
N PRO A 75 -7.04 -0.88 -4.83
CA PRO A 75 -7.00 -0.90 -3.37
C PRO A 75 -6.02 -1.97 -2.89
N ILE A 76 -5.03 -1.56 -2.09
CA ILE A 76 -4.02 -2.43 -1.51
C ILE A 76 -4.37 -2.73 -0.05
N PHE A 77 -4.29 -4.01 0.32
CA PHE A 77 -4.49 -4.46 1.69
C PHE A 77 -3.21 -5.04 2.29
N ILE A 78 -3.10 -4.85 3.60
CA ILE A 78 -2.05 -5.43 4.42
C ILE A 78 -2.45 -6.85 4.81
N CYS A 79 -1.56 -7.80 4.57
CA CYS A 79 -1.66 -9.16 5.08
C CYS A 79 -0.68 -9.33 6.25
N PRO A 80 -1.17 -9.45 7.51
CA PRO A 80 -0.31 -9.80 8.63
C PRO A 80 0.16 -11.27 8.51
N PRO A 81 1.31 -11.64 9.08
CA PRO A 81 1.84 -13.01 8.96
C PRO A 81 1.02 -14.05 9.76
N ASN A 82 0.19 -13.59 10.70
CA ASN A 82 -0.73 -14.38 11.50
C ASN A 82 -2.19 -14.23 11.05
N ALA A 83 -2.44 -13.80 9.80
CA ALA A 83 -3.78 -13.73 9.23
C ALA A 83 -4.45 -15.12 9.28
N ASP A 84 -5.72 -15.15 9.70
CA ASP A 84 -6.53 -16.35 9.60
C ASP A 84 -7.03 -16.58 8.16
N GLU A 85 -7.61 -17.74 7.90
CA GLU A 85 -8.10 -18.12 6.56
C GLU A 85 -9.17 -17.17 6.04
N GLU A 86 -10.01 -16.65 6.95
CA GLU A 86 -11.08 -15.72 6.61
C GLU A 86 -10.51 -14.38 6.14
N LEU A 87 -9.57 -13.80 6.87
CA LEU A 87 -8.89 -12.57 6.48
C LEU A 87 -8.10 -12.75 5.16
N LEU A 88 -7.41 -13.88 4.99
CA LEU A 88 -6.72 -14.20 3.74
C LEU A 88 -7.69 -14.22 2.55
N ARG A 89 -8.85 -14.84 2.72
CA ARG A 89 -9.89 -14.89 1.68
C ARG A 89 -10.43 -13.50 1.37
N GLN A 90 -10.66 -12.66 2.38
CA GLN A 90 -11.12 -11.28 2.18
C GLN A 90 -10.10 -10.43 1.44
N ILE A 91 -8.82 -10.50 1.84
CA ILE A 91 -7.70 -9.80 1.18
C ILE A 91 -7.59 -10.24 -0.29
N ALA A 92 -7.63 -11.55 -0.56
CA ALA A 92 -7.55 -12.09 -1.92
C ALA A 92 -8.75 -11.67 -2.78
N THR A 93 -9.95 -11.58 -2.19
CA THR A 93 -11.17 -11.19 -2.90
C THR A 93 -11.16 -9.69 -3.25
N HIS A 94 -10.73 -8.85 -2.32
CA HIS A 94 -10.90 -7.40 -2.40
C HIS A 94 -9.67 -6.64 -2.89
N GLY A 95 -8.45 -7.15 -2.66
CA GLY A 95 -7.22 -6.50 -3.09
C GLY A 95 -6.99 -6.57 -4.61
N ARG A 96 -6.31 -5.57 -5.16
CA ARG A 96 -5.87 -5.56 -6.57
C ARG A 96 -4.41 -5.10 -6.65
N GLY A 97 -3.75 -5.35 -7.78
CA GLY A 97 -2.35 -4.96 -8.00
C GLY A 97 -1.38 -5.89 -7.25
N TYR A 98 -1.32 -5.78 -5.92
CA TYR A 98 -0.48 -6.61 -5.07
C TYR A 98 -1.04 -6.70 -3.64
N THR A 99 -0.54 -7.66 -2.86
CA THR A 99 -0.83 -7.81 -1.43
C THR A 99 0.38 -7.35 -0.62
N TYR A 100 0.18 -6.46 0.35
CA TYR A 100 1.26 -5.97 1.20
C TYR A 100 1.47 -6.94 2.38
N LEU A 101 2.38 -7.91 2.23
CA LEU A 101 2.68 -8.88 3.28
C LEU A 101 3.62 -8.27 4.35
N LEU A 102 3.19 -8.27 5.61
CA LEU A 102 4.06 -7.86 6.73
C LEU A 102 5.04 -8.98 7.09
N SER A 103 6.33 -8.67 7.16
CA SER A 103 7.37 -9.65 7.51
C SER A 103 7.37 -10.05 8.99
N ARG A 104 6.76 -9.25 9.87
CA ARG A 104 6.67 -9.51 11.31
C ARG A 104 5.32 -9.03 11.84
N ALA A 105 4.78 -9.75 12.82
CA ALA A 105 3.64 -9.30 13.60
C ALA A 105 4.12 -8.27 14.64
N GLY A 106 4.33 -7.02 14.21
CA GLY A 106 4.78 -5.93 15.07
C GLY A 106 4.95 -4.63 14.29
N VAL A 107 4.72 -3.49 14.94
CA VAL A 107 4.91 -2.18 14.33
C VAL A 107 6.38 -1.97 13.96
N THR A 108 6.61 -1.40 12.79
CA THR A 108 7.93 -0.91 12.38
C THR A 108 8.51 0.03 13.45
N GLY A 109 9.59 -0.38 14.13
CA GLY A 109 10.49 0.59 14.79
C GLY A 109 10.99 0.30 16.21
N THR A 110 10.52 -0.71 16.96
CA THR A 110 10.93 -0.83 18.38
C THR A 110 11.64 -2.09 18.83
N GLU A 111 11.81 -3.13 18.00
CA GLU A 111 12.72 -4.23 18.37
C GLU A 111 13.48 -4.76 17.17
N THR A 112 14.77 -4.43 17.06
CA THR A 112 15.89 -5.36 16.82
C THR A 112 17.18 -4.55 16.80
N ARG A 113 17.91 -4.59 17.91
CA ARG A 113 19.36 -4.39 17.91
C ARG A 113 19.95 -5.32 16.86
N ALA A 114 20.52 -4.75 15.80
CA ALA A 114 21.10 -5.48 14.69
C ALA A 114 22.13 -6.50 15.20
N ALA A 115 21.84 -7.78 15.03
CA ALA A 115 22.86 -8.82 14.95
C ALA A 115 23.14 -9.04 13.46
N LEU A 116 24.32 -8.62 13.02
CA LEU A 116 24.85 -8.81 11.67
C LEU A 116 24.86 -10.31 11.28
N PRO A 117 24.75 -10.65 9.99
CA PRO A 117 24.85 -12.03 9.53
C PRO A 117 26.32 -12.47 9.53
N LEU A 118 26.63 -13.59 10.21
CA LEU A 118 27.86 -14.32 9.96
C LEU A 118 27.72 -15.12 8.66
N ALA A 119 28.67 -14.89 7.76
CA ALA A 119 28.81 -15.40 6.40
C ALA A 119 28.80 -16.95 6.27
N PRO A 120 28.56 -17.51 5.07
CA PRO A 120 28.52 -18.96 4.85
C PRO A 120 29.90 -19.60 5.05
N SER A 121 29.94 -20.66 5.86
CA SER A 121 31.13 -21.47 6.10
C SER A 121 31.56 -22.21 4.84
N GLY A 122 32.86 -22.16 4.54
CA GLY A 122 33.46 -22.57 3.29
C GLY A 122 33.55 -24.08 3.05
N ARG A 123 33.71 -24.43 1.77
CA ARG A 123 34.22 -25.72 1.29
C ARG A 123 35.64 -25.99 1.84
N LYS A 124 35.89 -27.24 2.26
CA LYS A 124 37.18 -27.93 2.21
C LYS A 124 36.87 -29.38 1.77
N THR A 125 37.11 -29.79 0.53
CA THR A 125 38.33 -30.52 0.07
C THR A 125 38.92 -31.44 1.13
N GLY A 126 38.77 -32.74 0.88
CA GLY A 126 39.37 -33.89 1.55
C GLY A 126 38.96 -35.13 0.78
#